data_AF-A0A382WZH6-F1
#
_entry.id   AF-A0A382WZH6-F1
#
_cell.length_a   1.000
_cell.length_b   1.000
_cell.length_c   1.000
_cell.angle_alpha   90.00
_cell.angle_beta   90.00
_cell.angle_gamma   90.00
#
_symmetry.space_group_name_H-M   'P 1'
#
loop_
_entity.id
_entity.type
_entity.pdbx_description
1 polymer ?
#
loop_
_entity_poly.entity_id
_entity_poly.type
_entity_poly.pdbx_seq_one_letter_code
_entity_poly.pdbx_strand_id
1 'polypeptide(L)'
;VTIDNDTEIIDLGDIDPGHWNEYAMEQGWSDGFPLVMPTEDVVGRFVDMVRGDNEPLPPITPRLVIPTLETLAANAVMAGCRPEYFPAVLAAARAVLNPEYNLHGSLATTHSCAPMLMFNGPIRNEIDINVSSNCFGQGRQANATIGRALQLILLNVGGAKPGVMDRSTQGSPAKYAFCFGENEEESPWEPFHQRRGFAVDDSVVTAIPSEAPHNINDHASNSGVGVLTTIAGTISQPGAN
;
A
#
# COMPACT_ATOMS: atom_id res chain seq x y z
N VAL A 1 -4.87 14.29 27.77
CA VAL A 1 -3.77 13.83 26.90
C VAL A 1 -2.49 14.45 27.42
N THR A 2 -1.60 13.63 27.97
CA THR A 2 -0.24 14.06 28.32
C THR A 2 0.67 13.49 27.22
N ILE A 3 1.38 14.36 26.52
CA ILE A 3 2.40 13.94 25.55
C ILE A 3 3.72 13.95 26.30
N ASP A 4 4.29 12.78 26.56
CA ASP A 4 5.65 12.68 27.09
C ASP A 4 6.60 12.85 25.90
N ASN A 5 7.28 14.00 25.81
CA ASN A 5 8.18 14.30 24.69
C ASN A 5 9.43 13.39 24.63
N ASP A 6 9.66 12.57 25.67
CA ASP A 6 10.73 11.56 25.68
C ASP A 6 10.25 10.17 25.19
N THR A 7 8.95 10.00 24.92
CA THR A 7 8.38 8.74 24.39
C THR A 7 7.44 8.99 23.19
N GLU A 8 7.43 8.09 22.20
CA GLU A 8 6.45 8.15 21.08
C GLU A 8 5.04 7.66 21.50
N ILE A 9 4.73 7.67 22.80
CA ILE A 9 3.52 7.07 23.39
C ILE A 9 2.58 8.19 23.86
N ILE A 10 1.28 7.99 23.62
CA ILE A 10 0.22 8.94 24.02
C ILE A 10 -0.74 8.22 24.95
N ASP A 11 -0.82 8.68 26.20
CA ASP A 11 -1.81 8.20 27.17
C ASP A 11 -3.16 8.90 26.95
N LEU A 12 -4.14 8.09 26.53
CA LEU A 12 -5.53 8.49 26.32
C LEU A 12 -6.48 7.96 27.40
N GLY A 13 -5.95 7.23 28.40
CA GLY A 13 -6.75 6.49 29.38
C GLY A 13 -7.57 5.36 28.75
N ASP A 14 -8.60 4.91 29.47
CA ASP A 14 -9.56 3.91 28.98
C ASP A 14 -10.48 4.56 27.93
N ILE A 15 -10.08 4.48 26.66
CA ILE A 15 -10.86 4.97 25.52
C ILE A 15 -11.44 3.81 24.72
N ASP A 16 -12.72 3.89 24.36
CA ASP A 16 -13.34 2.89 23.49
C ASP A 16 -12.99 3.11 22.01
N PRO A 17 -13.21 2.11 21.13
CA PRO A 17 -12.85 2.21 19.71
C PRO A 17 -13.53 3.37 18.97
N GLY A 18 -14.74 3.78 19.37
CA GLY A 18 -15.46 4.89 18.73
C GLY A 18 -14.75 6.22 19.01
N HIS A 19 -14.51 6.53 20.28
CA HIS A 19 -13.80 7.74 20.69
C HIS A 19 -12.34 7.76 20.19
N TRP A 20 -11.68 6.59 20.09
CA TRP A 20 -10.37 6.48 19.45
C TRP A 20 -10.40 6.96 17.99
N ASN A 21 -11.41 6.54 17.23
CA ASN A 21 -11.53 6.92 15.82
C ASN A 21 -11.82 8.42 15.66
N GLU A 22 -12.69 8.99 16.51
CA GLU A 22 -12.93 10.43 16.54
C GLU A 22 -11.64 11.21 16.83
N TYR A 23 -10.90 10.81 17.87
CA TYR A 23 -9.62 11.41 18.21
C TYR A 23 -8.60 11.31 17.06
N ALA A 24 -8.44 10.13 16.46
CA ALA A 24 -7.52 9.93 15.34
C ALA A 24 -7.91 10.73 14.09
N MET A 25 -9.21 10.92 13.83
CA MET A 25 -9.69 11.82 12.78
C MET A 25 -9.34 13.27 13.07
N GLU A 26 -9.52 13.74 14.31
CA GLU A 26 -9.17 15.12 14.72
C GLU A 26 -7.66 15.39 14.61
N GLN A 27 -6.81 14.41 14.92
CA GLN A 27 -5.36 14.51 14.71
C GLN A 27 -4.95 14.41 13.22
N GLY A 28 -5.90 14.00 12.36
CA GLY A 28 -5.67 13.75 10.94
C GLY A 28 -4.75 12.57 10.70
N TRP A 29 -4.90 11.50 11.49
CA TRP A 29 -4.22 10.22 11.34
C TRP A 29 -5.01 9.18 10.55
N SER A 30 -6.31 9.43 10.38
CA SER A 30 -7.22 8.57 9.65
C SER A 30 -7.30 8.93 8.17
N ASP A 31 -7.49 7.89 7.36
CA ASP A 31 -7.86 7.96 5.95
C ASP A 31 -9.39 8.01 5.74
N GLY A 32 -10.17 8.18 6.83
CA GLY A 32 -11.64 8.18 6.81
C GLY A 32 -12.27 6.81 7.04
N PHE A 33 -11.48 5.73 7.05
CA PHE A 33 -11.93 4.42 7.51
C PHE A 33 -11.65 4.20 8.99
N PRO A 34 -12.40 3.30 9.67
CA PRO A 34 -12.08 2.91 11.02
C PRO A 34 -10.64 2.40 11.16
N LEU A 35 -9.98 2.79 12.24
CA LEU A 35 -8.64 2.39 12.61
C LEU A 35 -8.69 1.42 13.79
N VAL A 36 -7.81 0.43 13.77
CA VAL A 36 -7.49 -0.37 14.96
C VAL A 36 -6.56 0.46 15.85
N MET A 37 -6.75 0.41 17.16
CA MET A 37 -5.89 1.14 18.09
C MET A 37 -4.49 0.51 18.15
N PRO A 38 -3.41 1.27 17.87
CA PRO A 38 -2.04 0.77 17.89
C PRO A 38 -1.46 0.80 19.30
N THR A 39 -1.99 -0.03 20.21
CA THR A 39 -1.45 -0.15 21.56
C THR A 39 -0.03 -0.74 21.53
N GLU A 40 0.78 -0.43 22.54
CA GLU A 40 2.19 -0.87 22.62
C GLU A 40 2.33 -2.40 22.48
N ASP A 41 1.45 -3.18 23.11
CA ASP A 41 1.48 -4.64 23.02
C ASP A 41 1.16 -5.16 21.61
N VAL A 42 0.23 -4.50 20.90
CA VAL A 42 -0.14 -4.86 19.54
C VAL A 42 0.99 -4.49 18.58
N VAL A 43 1.56 -3.28 18.72
CA VAL A 43 2.70 -2.81 17.93
C VAL A 43 3.92 -3.70 18.15
N GLY A 44 4.21 -4.09 19.39
CA GLY A 44 5.34 -4.98 19.72
C GLY A 44 5.28 -6.31 18.97
N ARG A 45 4.09 -6.90 18.81
CA ARG A 45 3.91 -8.15 18.04
C ARG A 45 4.28 -8.00 16.55
N PHE A 46 4.13 -6.81 15.98
CA PHE A 46 4.50 -6.54 14.59
C PHE A 46 6.00 -6.36 14.48
N VAL A 47 6.59 -5.56 15.36
CA VAL A 47 8.06 -5.37 15.41
C VAL A 47 8.78 -6.71 15.59
N ASP A 48 8.21 -7.62 16.39
CA ASP A 48 8.75 -8.98 16.58
C ASP A 48 8.84 -9.81 15.29
N MET A 49 7.96 -9.56 14.30
CA MET A 49 7.99 -10.27 13.01
C MET A 49 9.18 -9.93 12.14
N VAL A 50 9.82 -8.79 12.40
CA VAL A 50 10.99 -8.29 11.67
C VAL A 50 12.19 -8.07 12.59
N ARG A 51 12.16 -8.67 13.78
CA ARG A 51 13.23 -8.57 14.78
C ARG A 51 14.52 -9.16 14.21
N GLY A 52 15.45 -8.29 13.80
CA GLY A 52 16.71 -8.65 13.14
C GLY A 52 16.92 -7.99 11.78
N ASP A 53 15.87 -7.38 11.23
CA ASP A 53 16.01 -6.45 10.12
C ASP A 53 16.67 -5.14 10.61
N ASN A 54 17.95 -4.98 10.28
CA ASN A 54 18.75 -3.82 10.64
C ASN A 54 18.98 -2.87 9.46
N GLU A 55 18.29 -3.09 8.34
CA GLU A 55 18.44 -2.24 7.16
C GLU A 55 17.79 -0.87 7.42
N PRO A 56 18.58 0.22 7.40
CA PRO A 56 18.06 1.54 7.70
C PRO A 56 17.09 2.02 6.62
N LEU A 57 15.99 2.61 7.05
CA LEU A 57 15.04 3.26 6.15
C LEU A 57 15.47 4.72 5.90
N PRO A 58 15.48 5.18 4.64
CA PRO A 58 15.73 6.58 4.35
C PRO A 58 14.54 7.44 4.82
N PRO A 59 14.74 8.77 4.95
CA PRO A 59 13.66 9.68 5.32
C PRO A 59 12.49 9.63 4.33
N ILE A 60 11.25 9.60 4.84
CA ILE A 60 10.05 9.58 4.00
C ILE A 60 9.69 11.02 3.57
N THR A 61 9.68 11.26 2.26
CA THR A 61 9.21 12.54 1.69
C THR A 61 7.70 12.69 1.82
N PRO A 62 7.15 13.92 1.92
CA PRO A 62 7.85 15.21 1.93
C PRO A 62 8.35 15.69 3.30
N ARG A 63 7.90 15.12 4.42
CA ARG A 63 8.32 15.60 5.76
C ARG A 63 9.78 15.30 6.10
N LEU A 64 10.40 14.34 5.40
CA LEU A 64 11.77 13.88 5.65
C LEU A 64 11.97 13.35 7.08
N VAL A 65 10.94 12.70 7.63
CA VAL A 65 11.02 11.96 8.89
C VAL A 65 11.68 10.61 8.63
N ILE A 66 12.66 10.24 9.44
CA ILE A 66 13.24 8.91 9.44
C ILE A 66 12.29 7.98 10.22
N PRO A 67 11.67 6.99 9.57
CA PRO A 67 10.73 6.10 10.24
C PRO A 67 11.46 5.12 11.17
N THR A 68 10.82 4.81 12.30
CA THR A 68 11.16 3.69 13.18
C THR A 68 10.33 2.45 12.82
N LEU A 69 10.72 1.26 13.27
CA LEU A 69 9.90 0.06 13.06
C LEU A 69 8.56 0.19 13.79
N GLU A 70 8.57 0.80 14.98
CA GLU A 70 7.41 1.06 15.82
C GLU A 70 6.41 1.99 15.12
N THR A 71 6.88 3.08 14.50
CA THR A 71 5.99 4.00 13.75
C THR A 71 5.40 3.34 12.51
N LEU A 72 6.16 2.51 11.79
CA LEU A 72 5.62 1.73 10.67
C LEU A 72 4.60 0.68 11.15
N ALA A 73 4.92 -0.02 12.23
CA ALA A 73 4.07 -1.03 12.84
C ALA A 73 2.76 -0.42 13.34
N ALA A 74 2.79 0.74 14.00
CA ALA A 74 1.59 1.45 14.44
C ALA A 74 0.65 1.76 13.26
N ASN A 75 1.19 2.18 12.11
CA ASN A 75 0.38 2.40 10.90
C ASN A 75 -0.17 1.12 10.30
N ALA A 76 0.60 0.02 10.32
CA ALA A 76 0.13 -1.28 9.89
C ALA A 76 -0.99 -1.82 10.80
N VAL A 77 -0.86 -1.64 12.12
CA VAL A 77 -1.92 -1.96 13.08
C VAL A 77 -3.16 -1.15 12.78
N MET A 78 -3.04 0.18 12.67
CA MET A 78 -4.15 1.07 12.34
C MET A 78 -4.89 0.68 11.05
N ALA A 79 -4.16 0.19 10.05
CA ALA A 79 -4.74 -0.32 8.80
C ALA A 79 -5.57 -1.60 8.96
N GLY A 80 -5.41 -2.33 10.06
CA GLY A 80 -6.02 -3.63 10.33
C GLY A 80 -5.20 -4.82 9.82
N CYS A 81 -3.90 -4.64 9.58
CA CYS A 81 -3.01 -5.75 9.22
C CYS A 81 -2.97 -6.82 10.32
N ARG A 82 -2.55 -8.02 9.94
CA ARG A 82 -2.07 -9.04 10.88
C ARG A 82 -0.54 -8.94 11.00
N PRO A 83 0.08 -9.33 12.13
CA PRO A 83 1.53 -9.25 12.31
C PRO A 83 2.34 -9.86 11.15
N GLU A 84 1.94 -11.03 10.65
CA GLU A 84 2.56 -11.76 9.55
C GLU A 84 2.56 -11.00 8.20
N TYR A 85 1.73 -9.96 8.06
CA TYR A 85 1.75 -9.09 6.88
C TYR A 85 2.82 -7.99 6.99
N PHE A 86 3.34 -7.74 8.18
CA PHE A 86 4.24 -6.63 8.43
C PHE A 86 5.55 -6.68 7.64
N PRO A 87 6.21 -7.84 7.46
CA PRO A 87 7.37 -7.93 6.57
C PRO A 87 7.08 -7.45 5.14
N ALA A 88 5.88 -7.75 4.61
CA ALA A 88 5.44 -7.29 3.29
C ALA A 88 5.18 -5.77 3.26
N VAL A 89 4.64 -5.20 4.34
CA VAL A 89 4.47 -3.73 4.49
C VAL A 89 5.82 -3.03 4.53
N LEU A 90 6.80 -3.58 5.27
CA LEU A 90 8.15 -3.04 5.37
C LEU A 90 8.86 -3.07 4.00
N ALA A 91 8.76 -4.18 3.28
CA ALA A 91 9.28 -4.29 1.92
C ALA A 91 8.61 -3.28 0.97
N ALA A 92 7.29 -3.09 1.08
CA ALA A 92 6.57 -2.09 0.29
C ALA A 92 6.99 -0.65 0.60
N ALA A 93 7.22 -0.33 1.87
CA ALA A 93 7.76 0.96 2.30
C ALA A 93 9.15 1.21 1.69
N ARG A 94 10.04 0.20 1.72
CA ARG A 94 11.35 0.29 1.05
C ARG A 94 11.22 0.48 -0.47
N ALA A 95 10.30 -0.24 -1.10
CA ALA A 95 10.08 -0.16 -2.54
C ALA A 95 9.69 1.25 -3.00
N VAL A 96 8.80 1.93 -2.27
CA VAL A 96 8.43 3.32 -2.62
C VAL A 96 9.49 4.35 -2.23
N LEU A 97 10.40 4.01 -1.33
CA LEU A 97 11.53 4.86 -0.94
C LEU A 97 12.75 4.68 -1.85
N ASN A 98 12.72 3.71 -2.77
CA ASN A 98 13.72 3.60 -3.81
C ASN A 98 13.71 4.88 -4.68
N PRO A 99 14.86 5.53 -4.94
CA PRO A 99 14.93 6.72 -5.76
C PRO A 99 14.27 6.59 -7.15
N GLU A 100 14.29 5.39 -7.75
CA GLU A 100 13.66 5.13 -9.05
C GLU A 100 12.13 5.25 -9.02
N TYR A 101 11.50 5.02 -7.86
CA TYR A 101 10.05 5.19 -7.68
C TYR A 101 9.63 6.66 -7.72
N ASN A 102 10.54 7.60 -7.37
CA ASN A 102 10.28 9.03 -7.30
C ASN A 102 9.05 9.39 -6.44
N LEU A 103 9.07 9.01 -5.16
CA LEU A 103 7.96 9.23 -4.23
C LEU A 103 7.52 10.70 -4.19
N HIS A 104 8.47 11.64 -4.09
CA HIS A 104 8.16 13.07 -4.06
C HIS A 104 7.36 13.52 -5.29
N GLY A 105 7.79 13.11 -6.49
CA GLY A 105 7.06 13.42 -7.72
C GLY A 105 5.67 12.77 -7.76
N SER A 106 5.55 11.53 -7.28
CA SER A 106 4.26 10.82 -7.22
C SER A 106 3.25 11.46 -6.25
N LEU A 107 3.70 12.09 -5.17
CA LEU A 107 2.84 12.79 -4.22
C LEU A 107 2.50 14.22 -4.68
N ALA A 108 3.48 14.91 -5.30
CA ALA A 108 3.33 16.28 -5.77
C ALA A 108 2.55 16.40 -7.09
N THR A 109 2.30 15.30 -7.79
CA THR A 109 1.54 15.32 -9.04
C THR A 109 0.06 15.61 -8.83
N THR A 110 -0.54 16.31 -9.79
CA THR A 110 -1.99 16.53 -9.87
C THR A 110 -2.76 15.34 -10.42
N HIS A 111 -2.03 14.34 -10.91
CA HIS A 111 -2.55 13.10 -11.46
C HIS A 111 -3.06 12.16 -10.35
N SER A 112 -4.07 11.34 -10.66
CA SER A 112 -4.77 10.48 -9.68
C SER A 112 -4.12 9.10 -9.52
N CYS A 113 -2.80 9.06 -9.34
CA CYS A 113 -2.09 7.80 -9.10
C CYS A 113 -2.02 7.43 -7.61
N ALA A 114 -1.79 6.14 -7.36
CA ALA A 114 -1.50 5.57 -6.06
C ALA A 114 -0.29 4.63 -6.16
N PRO A 115 0.45 4.38 -5.06
CA PRO A 115 1.37 3.26 -4.98
C PRO A 115 0.63 1.94 -5.21
N MET A 116 0.85 1.35 -6.37
CA MET A 116 0.41 0.00 -6.71
C MET A 116 1.49 -0.99 -6.29
N LEU A 117 1.11 -1.98 -5.49
CA LEU A 117 1.98 -3.05 -5.01
C LEU A 117 1.63 -4.37 -5.71
N MET A 118 2.59 -4.94 -6.42
CA MET A 118 2.49 -6.29 -6.99
C MET A 118 3.48 -7.21 -6.28
N PHE A 119 2.96 -8.22 -5.59
CA PHE A 119 3.74 -9.23 -4.90
C PHE A 119 3.99 -10.45 -5.79
N ASN A 120 5.16 -11.05 -5.59
CA ASN A 120 5.70 -12.15 -6.37
C ASN A 120 6.30 -13.21 -5.45
N GLY A 121 6.38 -14.45 -5.94
CA GLY A 121 7.00 -15.55 -5.22
C GLY A 121 6.12 -16.13 -4.10
N PRO A 122 6.72 -16.92 -3.17
CA PRO A 122 6.01 -17.70 -2.16
C PRO A 122 5.08 -16.88 -1.24
N ILE A 123 5.45 -15.63 -0.92
CA ILE A 123 4.68 -14.76 -0.01
C ILE A 123 3.21 -14.60 -0.44
N ARG A 124 2.93 -14.67 -1.75
CA ARG A 124 1.56 -14.59 -2.27
C ARG A 124 0.65 -15.63 -1.62
N ASN A 125 1.17 -16.85 -1.46
CA ASN A 125 0.44 -17.96 -0.86
C ASN A 125 0.55 -17.99 0.67
N GLU A 126 1.71 -17.64 1.22
CA GLU A 126 1.96 -17.69 2.67
C GLU A 126 1.05 -16.77 3.47
N ILE A 127 0.72 -15.59 2.91
CA ILE A 127 -0.13 -14.60 3.57
C ILE A 127 -1.47 -14.35 2.85
N ASP A 128 -1.84 -15.22 1.91
CA ASP A 128 -3.14 -15.20 1.21
C ASP A 128 -3.41 -13.90 0.44
N ILE A 129 -2.40 -13.42 -0.32
CA ILE A 129 -2.57 -12.32 -1.27
C ILE A 129 -3.35 -12.81 -2.49
N ASN A 130 -4.40 -12.08 -2.88
CA ASN A 130 -5.17 -12.39 -4.09
C ASN A 130 -4.30 -12.23 -5.34
N VAL A 131 -4.39 -13.21 -6.23
CA VAL A 131 -3.77 -13.19 -7.56
C VAL A 131 -4.79 -13.35 -8.68
N SER A 132 -6.07 -13.57 -8.36
CA SER A 132 -7.07 -14.06 -9.30
C SER A 132 -8.30 -13.14 -9.36
N SER A 133 -9.46 -13.73 -9.59
CA SER A 133 -10.73 -13.03 -9.77
C SER A 133 -10.98 -11.98 -8.68
N ASN A 134 -11.55 -10.85 -9.09
CA ASN A 134 -11.73 -9.68 -8.22
C ASN A 134 -10.41 -9.19 -7.58
N CYS A 135 -9.28 -9.29 -8.30
CA CYS A 135 -7.92 -9.03 -7.79
C CYS A 135 -7.77 -7.70 -7.06
N PHE A 136 -8.41 -6.65 -7.59
CA PHE A 136 -8.37 -5.29 -7.07
C PHE A 136 -9.59 -4.93 -6.20
N GLY A 137 -10.48 -5.91 -5.95
CA GLY A 137 -11.71 -5.70 -5.20
C GLY A 137 -11.63 -6.22 -3.77
N GLN A 138 -12.79 -6.33 -3.15
CA GLN A 138 -12.98 -6.80 -1.78
C GLN A 138 -12.74 -8.31 -1.62
N GLY A 139 -12.52 -8.73 -0.37
CA GLY A 139 -12.59 -10.13 0.05
C GLY A 139 -11.28 -10.75 0.54
N ARG A 140 -10.14 -10.07 0.34
CA ARG A 140 -8.84 -10.52 0.86
C ARG A 140 -8.22 -9.47 1.78
N GLN A 141 -8.03 -9.86 3.05
CA GLN A 141 -7.53 -8.96 4.09
C GLN A 141 -6.12 -8.47 3.75
N ALA A 142 -5.20 -9.36 3.36
CA ALA A 142 -3.82 -9.00 3.02
C ALA A 142 -3.76 -7.87 1.97
N ASN A 143 -4.46 -8.02 0.84
CA ASN A 143 -4.56 -6.99 -0.20
C ASN A 143 -5.07 -5.65 0.35
N ALA A 144 -6.18 -5.68 1.10
CA ALA A 144 -6.80 -4.47 1.61
C ALA A 144 -5.90 -3.75 2.63
N THR A 145 -5.33 -4.49 3.58
CA THR A 145 -4.64 -3.90 4.73
C THR A 145 -3.18 -3.57 4.42
N ILE A 146 -2.47 -4.33 3.57
CA ILE A 146 -1.08 -4.00 3.18
C ILE A 146 -1.06 -2.70 2.36
N GLY A 147 -1.93 -2.59 1.35
CA GLY A 147 -2.05 -1.38 0.56
C GLY A 147 -2.42 -0.17 1.43
N ARG A 148 -3.40 -0.34 2.33
CA ARG A 148 -3.83 0.70 3.28
C ARG A 148 -2.75 1.08 4.28
N ALA A 149 -2.00 0.11 4.81
CA ALA A 149 -0.89 0.36 5.73
C ALA A 149 0.16 1.26 5.11
N LEU A 150 0.54 1.00 3.85
CA LEU A 150 1.46 1.88 3.13
C LEU A 150 0.90 3.30 2.99
N GLN A 151 -0.39 3.45 2.68
CA GLN A 151 -1.02 4.76 2.56
C GLN A 151 -1.03 5.52 3.89
N LEU A 152 -1.34 4.84 5.00
CA LEU A 152 -1.27 5.44 6.34
C LEU A 152 0.16 5.82 6.72
N ILE A 153 1.17 5.02 6.38
CA ILE A 153 2.59 5.37 6.56
C ILE A 153 2.92 6.67 5.80
N LEU A 154 2.55 6.76 4.52
CA LEU A 154 2.80 7.96 3.72
C LEU A 154 2.04 9.18 4.28
N LEU A 155 0.81 9.00 4.76
CA LEU A 155 -0.01 10.05 5.35
C LEU A 155 0.54 10.55 6.69
N ASN A 156 0.85 9.64 7.61
CA ASN A 156 1.24 9.96 8.99
C ASN A 156 2.71 10.30 9.13
N VAL A 157 3.59 9.49 8.55
CA VAL A 157 5.05 9.66 8.64
C VAL A 157 5.55 10.57 7.52
N GLY A 158 5.20 10.25 6.28
CA GLY A 158 5.58 11.05 5.11
C GLY A 158 4.92 12.43 5.10
N GLY A 159 3.73 12.57 5.69
CA GLY A 159 2.95 13.80 5.69
C GLY A 159 2.18 14.05 4.39
N ALA A 160 1.90 13.00 3.61
CA ALA A 160 1.14 13.03 2.36
C ALA A 160 -0.36 13.32 2.57
N LYS A 161 -0.68 14.40 3.31
CA LYS A 161 -2.05 14.78 3.61
C LYS A 161 -2.75 15.32 2.35
N PRO A 162 -3.96 14.84 2.01
CA PRO A 162 -4.76 15.35 0.89
C PRO A 162 -4.92 16.87 0.91
N GLY A 163 -4.68 17.53 -0.23
CA GLY A 163 -4.81 18.99 -0.37
C GLY A 163 -3.64 19.80 0.20
N VAL A 164 -2.76 19.18 1.00
CA VAL A 164 -1.57 19.83 1.56
C VAL A 164 -0.33 19.39 0.81
N MET A 165 -0.05 18.10 0.81
CA MET A 165 1.15 17.51 0.21
C MET A 165 0.83 16.47 -0.86
N ASP A 166 -0.27 15.76 -0.70
CA ASP A 166 -0.88 15.03 -1.81
C ASP A 166 -1.65 16.03 -2.68
N ARG A 167 -1.23 16.15 -3.93
CA ARG A 167 -1.72 17.16 -4.89
C ARG A 167 -2.67 16.61 -5.95
N SER A 168 -3.10 15.35 -5.88
CA SER A 168 -4.06 14.80 -6.84
C SER A 168 -5.31 15.69 -6.95
N THR A 169 -5.70 16.03 -8.18
CA THR A 169 -6.85 16.93 -8.43
C THR A 169 -8.18 16.27 -8.07
N GLN A 170 -8.40 15.04 -8.57
CA GLN A 170 -9.64 14.29 -8.36
C GLN A 170 -9.48 13.16 -7.33
N GLY A 171 -8.25 12.69 -7.11
CA GLY A 171 -7.98 11.50 -6.32
C GLY A 171 -8.43 10.21 -7.02
N SER A 172 -8.34 9.08 -6.32
CA SER A 172 -8.76 7.76 -6.80
C SER A 172 -9.06 6.84 -5.62
N PRO A 173 -10.04 5.93 -5.71
CA PRO A 173 -10.22 4.86 -4.72
C PRO A 173 -8.98 3.98 -4.53
N ALA A 174 -8.10 3.89 -5.53
CA ALA A 174 -6.81 3.20 -5.44
C ALA A 174 -5.89 3.79 -4.36
N LYS A 175 -6.14 5.03 -3.92
CA LYS A 175 -5.38 5.68 -2.84
C LYS A 175 -5.74 5.15 -1.45
N TYR A 176 -6.76 4.30 -1.30
CA TYR A 176 -7.06 3.60 -0.04
C TYR A 176 -6.33 2.26 0.06
N ALA A 177 -6.32 1.48 -1.02
CA ALA A 177 -5.59 0.22 -1.09
C ALA A 177 -5.36 -0.16 -2.56
N PHE A 178 -4.12 -0.53 -2.92
CA PHE A 178 -3.79 -1.02 -4.25
C PHE A 178 -2.68 -2.07 -4.17
N CYS A 179 -3.05 -3.28 -3.76
CA CYS A 179 -2.11 -4.38 -3.50
C CYS A 179 -2.67 -5.69 -4.02
N PHE A 180 -1.85 -6.47 -4.72
CA PHE A 180 -2.19 -7.77 -5.29
C PHE A 180 -0.94 -8.59 -5.57
N GLY A 181 -1.10 -9.85 -5.96
CA GLY A 181 0.00 -10.70 -6.42
C GLY A 181 -0.11 -11.04 -7.90
N GLU A 182 1.02 -11.35 -8.53
CA GLU A 182 1.01 -11.91 -9.88
C GLU A 182 0.37 -13.31 -9.88
N ASN A 183 -0.41 -13.63 -10.90
CA ASN A 183 -0.93 -14.99 -11.12
C ASN A 183 0.13 -15.82 -11.88
N GLU A 184 1.19 -16.19 -11.16
CA GLU A 184 2.34 -16.88 -11.73
C GLU A 184 1.96 -18.23 -12.37
N GLU A 185 0.97 -18.92 -11.79
CA GLU A 185 0.55 -20.26 -12.19
C GLU A 185 -0.30 -20.30 -13.48
N GLU A 186 -1.05 -19.22 -13.76
CA GLU A 186 -1.88 -19.08 -14.97
C GLU A 186 -1.25 -18.14 -16.01
N SER A 187 -0.04 -17.62 -15.75
CA SER A 187 0.69 -16.76 -16.67
C SER A 187 1.43 -17.60 -17.72
N PRO A 188 1.37 -17.23 -19.02
CA PRO A 188 2.20 -17.87 -20.05
C PRO A 188 3.67 -17.42 -19.99
N TRP A 189 4.01 -16.44 -19.15
CA TRP A 189 5.35 -15.92 -18.96
C TRP A 189 5.94 -16.38 -17.63
N GLU A 190 7.26 -16.52 -17.61
CA GLU A 190 8.03 -16.66 -16.38
C GLU A 190 7.65 -15.53 -15.39
N PRO A 191 7.54 -15.83 -14.09
CA PRO A 191 7.18 -14.83 -13.07
C PRO A 191 7.98 -13.55 -13.19
N PHE A 192 7.33 -12.41 -12.98
CA PHE A 192 7.92 -11.09 -13.16
C PHE A 192 9.18 -10.90 -12.33
N HIS A 193 9.22 -11.39 -11.08
CA HIS A 193 10.43 -11.32 -10.26
C HIS A 193 11.61 -12.10 -10.87
N GLN A 194 11.38 -13.29 -11.43
CA GLN A 194 12.43 -14.07 -12.11
C GLN A 194 12.93 -13.36 -13.36
N ARG A 195 12.02 -12.76 -14.15
CA ARG A 195 12.40 -11.90 -15.29
C ARG A 195 13.20 -10.66 -14.88
N ARG A 196 13.17 -10.29 -13.60
CA ARG A 196 13.98 -9.21 -13.01
C ARG A 196 15.27 -9.71 -12.35
N GLY A 197 15.55 -11.01 -12.41
CA GLY A 197 16.79 -11.63 -11.94
C GLY A 197 16.75 -12.15 -10.50
N PHE A 198 15.57 -12.19 -9.86
CA PHE A 198 15.38 -12.79 -8.55
C PHE A 198 15.23 -14.31 -8.65
N ALA A 199 15.56 -15.03 -7.57
CA ALA A 199 15.41 -16.47 -7.49
C ALA A 199 13.93 -16.89 -7.37
N VAL A 200 13.63 -18.14 -7.67
CA VAL A 200 12.26 -18.71 -7.64
C VAL A 200 11.65 -18.65 -6.23
N ASP A 201 12.49 -18.76 -5.21
CA ASP A 201 12.12 -18.73 -3.79
C ASP A 201 12.14 -17.31 -3.19
N ASP A 202 12.56 -16.29 -3.95
CA ASP A 202 12.52 -14.91 -3.49
C ASP A 202 11.08 -14.38 -3.47
N SER A 203 10.70 -13.82 -2.33
CA SER A 203 9.48 -13.03 -2.22
C SER A 203 9.77 -11.57 -2.52
N VAL A 204 9.14 -11.03 -3.56
CA VAL A 204 9.47 -9.71 -4.11
C VAL A 204 8.22 -8.85 -4.20
N VAL A 205 8.36 -7.56 -3.93
CA VAL A 205 7.32 -6.55 -4.20
C VAL A 205 7.81 -5.57 -5.24
N THR A 206 6.98 -5.33 -6.25
CA THR A 206 7.17 -4.25 -7.22
C THR A 206 6.21 -3.12 -6.88
N ALA A 207 6.73 -1.90 -6.73
CA ALA A 207 5.92 -0.70 -6.51
C ALA A 207 5.94 0.20 -7.75
N ILE A 208 4.77 0.67 -8.17
CA ILE A 208 4.63 1.59 -9.32
C ILE A 208 3.58 2.66 -8.99
N PRO A 209 3.84 3.96 -9.24
CA PRO A 209 2.77 4.96 -9.22
C PRO A 209 1.80 4.68 -10.38
N SER A 210 0.59 4.22 -10.07
CA SER A 210 -0.36 3.73 -11.07
C SER A 210 -1.74 4.37 -10.94
N GLU A 211 -2.42 4.53 -12.06
CA GLU A 211 -3.83 4.91 -12.14
C GLU A 211 -4.75 3.77 -11.67
N ALA A 212 -6.02 4.10 -11.40
CA ALA A 212 -7.04 3.07 -11.25
C ALA A 212 -7.16 2.24 -12.53
N PRO A 213 -7.46 0.92 -12.43
CA PRO A 213 -7.66 0.09 -13.61
C PRO A 213 -8.73 0.65 -14.55
N HIS A 214 -8.43 0.70 -15.85
CA HIS A 214 -9.42 0.97 -16.88
C HIS A 214 -9.95 -0.36 -17.44
N ASN A 215 -11.27 -0.59 -17.37
CA ASN A 215 -11.85 -1.82 -17.87
C ASN A 215 -11.89 -1.81 -19.41
N ILE A 216 -11.16 -2.72 -20.03
CA ILE A 216 -11.25 -2.99 -21.47
C ILE A 216 -12.06 -4.27 -21.64
N ASN A 217 -13.20 -4.17 -22.31
CA ASN A 217 -14.13 -5.28 -22.43
C ASN A 217 -14.32 -5.67 -23.90
N ASP A 218 -14.03 -6.92 -24.22
CA ASP A 218 -14.15 -7.49 -25.56
C ASP A 218 -14.97 -8.78 -25.51
N HIS A 219 -16.17 -8.73 -26.10
CA HIS A 219 -17.08 -9.89 -26.20
C HIS A 219 -17.20 -10.41 -27.63
N ALA A 220 -16.53 -9.78 -28.59
CA ALA A 220 -16.77 -9.99 -30.01
C ALA A 220 -15.57 -10.58 -30.76
N SER A 221 -14.33 -10.30 -30.32
CA SER A 221 -13.16 -10.72 -31.08
C SER A 221 -12.83 -12.19 -30.85
N ASN A 222 -12.38 -12.86 -31.92
CA ASN A 222 -11.86 -14.23 -31.90
C ASN A 222 -10.43 -14.31 -32.46
N SER A 223 -9.75 -13.18 -32.57
CA SER A 223 -8.37 -13.06 -33.06
C SER A 223 -7.59 -12.03 -32.24
N GLY A 224 -6.27 -12.20 -32.16
CA GLY A 224 -5.39 -11.25 -31.46
C GLY A 224 -5.47 -9.83 -32.04
N VAL A 225 -5.67 -9.68 -33.36
CA VAL A 225 -5.87 -8.37 -34.00
C VAL A 225 -7.15 -7.71 -33.51
N GLY A 226 -8.24 -8.45 -33.35
CA GLY A 226 -9.49 -7.91 -32.81
C GLY A 226 -9.33 -7.42 -31.38
N VAL A 227 -8.72 -8.24 -30.51
CA VAL A 227 -8.44 -7.86 -29.11
C VAL A 227 -7.58 -6.60 -29.03
N LEU A 228 -6.49 -6.54 -29.82
CA LEU A 228 -5.62 -5.35 -29.87
C LEU A 228 -6.34 -4.12 -30.42
N THR A 229 -7.29 -4.30 -31.35
CA THR A 229 -8.12 -3.20 -31.87
C THR A 229 -9.03 -2.65 -30.77
N THR A 230 -9.66 -3.51 -29.98
CA THR A 230 -10.46 -3.09 -28.82
C THR A 230 -9.62 -2.33 -27.80
N ILE A 231 -8.45 -2.86 -27.44
CA ILE A 231 -7.51 -2.18 -26.53
C ILE A 231 -7.12 -0.80 -27.09
N ALA A 232 -6.69 -0.73 -28.35
CA ALA A 232 -6.28 0.51 -29.00
C ALA A 232 -7.42 1.54 -29.04
N GLY A 233 -8.63 1.09 -29.34
CA GLY A 233 -9.84 1.93 -29.31
C GLY A 233 -10.06 2.52 -27.91
N THR A 234 -10.07 1.68 -26.87
CA THR A 234 -10.31 2.12 -25.50
C THR A 234 -9.25 3.10 -24.99
N ILE A 235 -7.95 2.84 -25.23
CA ILE A 235 -6.89 3.75 -24.76
C ILE A 235 -6.82 5.06 -25.55
N SER A 236 -7.32 5.08 -26.79
CA SER A 236 -7.36 6.30 -27.62
C SER A 236 -8.47 7.27 -27.20
N GLN A 237 -9.37 6.83 -26.33
CA GLN A 237 -10.51 7.61 -25.88
C GLN A 237 -10.02 8.75 -24.95
N PRO A 238 -10.28 10.03 -25.25
CA PRO A 238 -9.89 11.16 -24.39
C PRO A 238 -10.73 11.28 -23.09
N GLY A 239 -11.41 10.21 -22.69
CA GLY A 239 -12.46 10.18 -21.68
C GLY A 239 -13.85 10.08 -22.32
N ALA A 240 -14.62 9.07 -21.92
CA ALA A 240 -16.03 8.92 -22.25
C ALA A 240 -16.76 8.38 -21.02
N ASN A 241 -17.94 8.95 -20.71
CA ASN A 241 -18.89 8.40 -19.74
C ASN A 241 -19.88 7.50 -20.46
#